data_AF-A0A2H9RMX2-F1
#
_entry.id   AF-A0A2H9RMX2-F1
#
_cell.length_a   1.000
_cell.length_b   1.000
_cell.length_c   1.000
_cell.angle_alpha   90.00
_cell.angle_beta   90.00
_cell.angle_gamma   90.00
#
_symmetry.space_group_name_H-M   'P 1'
#
loop_
_entity.id
_entity.type
_entity.pdbx_description
1 polymer ?
#
loop_
_entity_poly.entity_id
_entity_poly.type
_entity_poly.pdbx_seq_one_letter_code
_entity_poly.pdbx_strand_id
1 'polypeptide(L)' 'MNIKDKIAKPIEKVFDYFNWKYLNSFTETSNEIREMEKLGVKPSVTLVEKNSNYMVKLDFINKSRNKLTKYILGY' A
#
# COMPACT_ATOMS: atom_id res chain seq x y z
N MET A 1 -24.09 16.62 5.85
CA MET A 1 -23.17 15.54 5.44
C MET A 1 -23.98 14.47 4.74
N ASN A 2 -23.70 14.18 3.47
CA ASN A 2 -24.45 13.22 2.65
C ASN A 2 -24.27 11.79 3.23
N ILE A 3 -25.27 10.91 3.09
CA ILE A 3 -25.14 9.49 3.47
C ILE A 3 -23.92 8.84 2.80
N LYS A 4 -23.62 9.22 1.55
CA LYS A 4 -22.41 8.78 0.84
C LYS A 4 -21.13 9.14 1.60
N ASP A 5 -21.02 10.36 2.12
CA ASP A 5 -19.84 10.80 2.90
C ASP A 5 -19.73 10.08 4.26
N LYS A 6 -20.86 9.73 4.87
CA LYS A 6 -20.90 8.98 6.13
C LYS A 6 -20.33 7.57 5.99
N ILE A 7 -20.51 6.94 4.83
CA ILE A 7 -20.00 5.60 4.52
C ILE A 7 -18.56 5.67 3.99
N ALA A 8 -18.26 6.67 3.16
CA ALA A 8 -16.96 6.83 2.54
C ALA A 8 -15.83 7.14 3.53
N LYS A 9 -16.03 8.07 4.47
CA LYS A 9 -14.99 8.52 5.40
C LYS A 9 -14.39 7.39 6.25
N PRO A 10 -15.18 6.47 6.83
CA PRO A 10 -14.63 5.28 7.49
C PRO A 10 -13.80 4.40 6.56
N ILE A 11 -14.25 4.18 5.32
CA ILE A 11 -13.55 3.33 4.35
C ILE A 11 -12.22 3.99 3.92
N GLU A 12 -12.21 5.30 3.69
CA GLU A 12 -10.99 6.06 3.39
C GLU A 12 -9.97 5.95 4.52
N LYS A 13 -10.39 6.07 5.79
CA LYS A 13 -9.50 5.88 6.94
C LYS A 13 -8.90 4.47 6.99
N VAL A 14 -9.67 3.46 6.63
CA VAL A 14 -9.18 2.07 6.53
C VAL A 14 -8.12 1.97 5.42
N PHE A 15 -8.38 2.57 4.25
CA PHE A 15 -7.39 2.60 3.18
C PHE A 15 -6.14 3.41 3.53
N ASP A 16 -6.27 4.54 4.24
CA ASP A 16 -5.15 5.32 4.74
C ASP A 16 -4.26 4.50 5.69
N TYR A 17 -4.87 3.79 6.64
CA TYR A 17 -4.14 2.91 7.55
C TYR A 17 -3.38 1.81 6.81
N PHE A 18 -4.04 1.11 5.88
CA PHE A 18 -3.37 0.05 5.11
C PHE A 18 -2.29 0.61 4.18
N ASN A 19 -2.51 1.78 3.57
CA ASN A 19 -1.52 2.44 2.74
C ASN A 19 -0.28 2.79 3.55
N TRP A 20 -0.44 3.44 4.70
CA TRP A 20 0.66 3.75 5.63
C TRP A 20 1.41 2.49 6.06
N LYS A 21 0.67 1.44 6.48
CA LYS A 21 1.27 0.19 6.94
C LYS A 21 2.12 -0.48 5.85
N TYR A 22 1.56 -0.66 4.65
CA TYR A 22 2.28 -1.35 3.57
C TYR A 22 3.39 -0.49 2.96
N LEU A 23 3.26 0.83 2.94
CA LEU A 23 4.32 1.73 2.48
C LEU A 23 5.52 1.68 3.42
N ASN A 24 5.30 1.71 4.73
CA ASN A 24 6.38 1.58 5.70
C ASN A 24 7.06 0.22 5.61
N SER A 25 6.28 -0.88 5.58
CA SER A 25 6.85 -2.22 5.44
C SER A 25 7.61 -2.42 4.12
N PHE A 26 7.10 -1.86 3.01
CA PHE A 26 7.79 -1.85 1.72
C PHE A 26 9.11 -1.08 1.79
N THR A 27 9.09 0.10 2.41
CA THR A 27 10.27 0.96 2.53
C THR A 27 11.35 0.30 3.38
N GLU A 28 10.97 -0.29 4.52
CA GLU A 28 11.86 -1.05 5.39
C GLU A 28 12.48 -2.24 4.67
N THR A 29 11.65 -3.07 4.02
CA THR A 29 12.11 -4.25 3.28
C THR A 29 12.99 -3.87 2.09
N SER A 30 12.66 -2.79 1.38
CA SER A 30 13.46 -2.28 0.26
C SER A 30 14.82 -1.76 0.73
N ASN A 31 14.86 -1.10 1.88
CA ASN A 31 16.12 -0.65 2.48
C ASN A 31 16.98 -1.85 2.90
N GLU A 32 16.39 -2.88 3.52
CA GLU A 32 17.09 -4.13 3.86
C GLU A 32 17.73 -4.76 2.62
N ILE A 33 16.95 -4.93 1.54
CA ILE A 33 17.45 -5.44 0.25
C ILE A 33 18.63 -4.60 -0.26
N ARG A 34 18.48 -3.27 -0.26
CA ARG A 34 19.52 -2.36 -0.75
C ARG A 34 20.80 -2.43 0.08
N GLU A 35 20.70 -2.56 1.40
CA GLU A 35 21.89 -2.71 2.25
C GLU A 35 22.56 -4.08 2.03
N MET A 36 21.79 -5.16 1.82
CA MET A 36 22.36 -6.46 1.44
C MET A 36 23.13 -6.38 0.12
N GLU A 37 22.56 -5.73 -0.90
CA GLU A 37 23.20 -5.52 -2.20
C GLU A 37 24.51 -4.73 -2.09
N LYS A 38 24.54 -3.66 -1.27
CA LYS A 38 25.78 -2.90 -1.00
C LYS A 38 26.86 -3.75 -0.36
N LEU A 39 26.49 -4.71 0.48
CA LEU A 39 27.40 -5.65 1.12
C LEU A 39 27.79 -6.83 0.21
N GLY A 40 27.30 -6.87 -1.03
CA GLY A 40 27.53 -7.99 -1.96
C GLY A 40 26.78 -9.27 -1.57
N VAL A 41 25.82 -9.18 -0.64
CA VAL A 41 25.01 -10.31 -0.18
C VAL A 41 23.74 -10.37 -1.02
N LYS A 42 23.47 -11.52 -1.63
CA LYS A 42 22.25 -11.73 -2.40
C LYS A 42 21.04 -11.78 -1.44
N PRO A 43 20.00 -10.95 -1.63
CA PRO A 43 18.78 -11.02 -0.83
C PRO A 43 18.07 -12.37 -1.04
N SER A 44 17.41 -12.85 0.01
CA SER A 44 16.64 -14.10 -0.08
C SER A 44 15.43 -13.93 -0.99
N VAL A 45 15.03 -15.01 -1.68
CA VAL A 45 13.83 -15.02 -2.55
C VAL A 45 12.59 -14.60 -1.76
N THR A 46 12.43 -15.12 -0.54
CA THR A 46 11.31 -14.78 0.36
C THR A 46 11.26 -13.29 0.68
N LEU A 47 12.41 -12.62 0.86
CA LEU A 47 12.45 -11.18 1.13
C LEU A 47 12.00 -10.37 -0.09
N VAL A 48 12.47 -10.75 -1.28
CA VAL A 48 12.10 -10.11 -2.55
C VAL A 48 10.61 -10.32 -2.87
N GLU A 49 10.10 -11.52 -2.67
CA GLU A 49 8.67 -11.84 -2.82
C GLU A 49 7.81 -11.04 -1.82
N LYS A 50 8.26 -10.94 -0.57
CA LYS A 50 7.59 -10.12 0.45
C LYS A 50 7.53 -8.65 0.04
N ASN A 51 8.63 -8.09 -0.46
CA ASN A 51 8.68 -6.70 -0.93
C ASN A 51 7.73 -6.48 -2.12
N SER A 52 7.74 -7.42 -3.08
CA SER A 52 6.87 -7.39 -4.26
C SER A 52 5.39 -7.49 -3.87
N ASN A 53 5.06 -8.32 -2.89
CA ASN A 53 3.71 -8.44 -2.35
C ASN A 53 3.21 -7.13 -1.69
N TYR A 54 4.09 -6.34 -1.07
CA TYR A 54 3.70 -5.02 -0.57
C TYR A 54 3.36 -4.06 -1.71
N MET A 55 4.11 -4.06 -2.81
CA MET A 55 3.79 -3.25 -4.00
C MET A 55 2.41 -3.61 -4.57
N VAL A 56 2.11 -4.90 -4.71
CA VAL A 56 0.80 -5.37 -5.20
C VAL A 56 -0.34 -4.89 -4.30
N LYS A 57 -0.16 -4.94 -2.98
CA LYS A 57 -1.17 -4.46 -2.01
C LYS A 57 -1.36 -2.94 -2.09
N LEU A 58 -0.28 -2.17 -2.25
CA LEU A 58 -0.33 -0.72 -2.41
C LEU A 58 -1.08 -0.33 -3.70
N ASP A 59 -0.80 -1.01 -4.81
CA ASP A 59 -1.52 -0.80 -6.07
C ASP A 59 -3.02 -1.10 -5.94
N PHE A 60 -3.37 -2.22 -5.29
CA PHE A 60 -4.76 -2.56 -5.00
C PHE A 60 -5.48 -1.48 -4.17
N ILE A 61 -4.83 -0.95 -3.14
CA ILE A 61 -5.39 0.13 -2.31
C ILE A 61 -5.61 1.39 -3.14
N ASN A 62 -4.62 1.78 -3.95
CA ASN A 62 -4.74 2.98 -4.79
C ASN A 62 -5.88 2.85 -5.82
N LYS A 63 -6.00 1.69 -6.47
CA LYS A 63 -7.12 1.39 -7.38
C LYS A 63 -8.47 1.45 -6.65
N SER A 64 -8.53 0.87 -5.45
CA SER A 64 -9.75 0.85 -4.62
C SER A 64 -10.15 2.25 -4.16
N ARG A 65 -9.20 3.09 -3.75
CA ARG A 65 -9.41 4.50 -3.39
C ARG A 65 -9.93 5.31 -4.57
N ASN A 66 -9.35 5.14 -5.75
CA ASN A 66 -9.83 5.81 -6.96
C ASN A 66 -11.28 5.42 -7.28
N LYS A 67 -11.63 4.14 -7.15
CA LYS A 67 -13.01 3.67 -7.35
C LYS A 67 -13.97 4.26 -6.31
N LEU A 68 -13.58 4.31 -5.04
CA LEU A 68 -14.36 4.92 -3.96
C LEU A 68 -14.57 6.42 -4.21
N THR A 69 -13.52 7.13 -4.61
CA THR A 69 -13.57 8.57 -4.93
C THR A 69 -14.56 8.84 -6.07
N LYS A 70 -14.50 8.07 -7.16
CA LYS A 70 -15.46 8.16 -8.26
C LYS A 70 -16.90 7.90 -7.80
N TYR A 71 -17.12 6.89 -6.96
CA TYR A 71 -18.44 6.58 -6.41
C TYR A 71 -19.03 7.73 -5.55
N ILE A 72 -18.19 8.39 -4.74
CA ILE A 72 -18.61 9.54 -3.92
C ILE A 72 -18.97 10.73 -4.82
N LEU A 73 -18.10 11.05 -5.79
CA LEU A 73 -18.23 12.22 -6.65
C LEU A 73 -19.23 12.04 -7.80
N GLY A 74 -19.65 10.82 -8.10
CA GLY A 74 -20.64 10.52 -9.13
C GLY A 74 -20.10 10.48 -10.57
N TYR A 75 -18.80 10.19 -10.74
CA TYR A 75 -18.13 9.98 -12.02
C TYR A 75 -18.11 8.52 -12.47
#